data_AF-A0A9W6YLW6-F1
#
_entry.id   AF-A0A9W6YLW6-F1
#
_cell.length_a   1.000
_cell.length_b   1.000
_cell.length_c   1.000
_cell.angle_alpha   90.00
_cell.angle_beta   90.00
_cell.angle_gamma   90.00
#
_symmetry.space_group_name_H-M   'P 1'
#
loop_
_entity.id
_entity.type
_entity.pdbx_description
1 polymer ?
#
loop_
_entity_poly.entity_id
_entity_poly.type
_entity_poly.pdbx_seq_one_letter_code
_entity_poly.pdbx_strand_id
1 'polypeptide(L)'
;MGFAASATDAIDRYNRERVHDRRGLTVVSQKKWVNYYGALRTQSSTGPGDPIIEPTFVIQKLTLRNTLTAAKLPKLRLRIFTMGSDGSPKTLIHQEIGLNNFELHEEIRGCVMIEFYRERVNGCMRQKYFKIWFNTIFLNPGKKIF
;
A
#
# COMPACT_ATOMS: atom_id res chain seq x y z
N MET A 1 15.87 28.72 -5.89
CA MET A 1 14.70 27.88 -5.55
C MET A 1 15.12 26.92 -4.44
N GLY A 2 14.48 26.96 -3.27
CA GLY A 2 14.84 26.08 -2.14
C GLY A 2 14.31 24.66 -2.33
N PHE A 3 14.95 23.68 -1.68
CA PHE A 3 14.40 22.33 -1.55
C PHE A 3 13.22 22.33 -0.57
N ALA A 4 12.26 21.43 -0.75
CA ALA A 4 11.17 21.26 0.21
C ALA A 4 11.71 20.66 1.52
N ALA A 5 11.27 21.19 2.67
CA ALA A 5 11.72 20.75 3.99
C ALA A 5 11.08 19.42 4.43
N SER A 6 9.91 19.08 3.91
CA SER A 6 9.19 17.84 4.21
C SER A 6 8.56 17.20 2.96
N ALA A 7 8.17 15.93 3.09
CA ALA A 7 7.41 15.23 2.05
C ALA A 7 6.07 15.93 1.74
N THR A 8 5.39 16.45 2.76
CA THR A 8 4.15 17.21 2.62
C THR A 8 4.38 18.49 1.82
N ASP A 9 5.41 19.26 2.16
CA ASP A 9 5.75 20.50 1.45
C ASP A 9 6.12 20.23 -0.01
N ALA A 10 6.82 19.12 -0.27
CA ALA A 10 7.19 18.71 -1.61
C ALA A 10 5.95 18.37 -2.46
N ILE A 11 5.00 17.61 -1.89
CA ILE A 11 3.74 17.27 -2.56
C ILE A 11 2.91 18.54 -2.81
N ASP A 12 2.80 19.42 -1.82
CA ASP A 12 2.00 20.63 -1.93
C ASP A 12 2.60 21.61 -2.93
N ARG A 13 3.92 21.74 -2.95
CA ARG A 13 4.62 22.52 -3.98
C ARG A 13 4.38 21.95 -5.37
N TYR A 14 4.56 20.64 -5.55
CA TYR A 14 4.27 19.97 -6.83
C TYR A 14 2.84 20.23 -7.29
N ASN A 15 1.87 20.09 -6.37
CA ASN A 15 0.46 20.33 -6.67
C ASN A 15 0.18 21.77 -7.10
N ARG A 16 0.82 22.77 -6.47
CA ARG A 16 0.66 24.18 -6.84
C ARG A 16 1.30 24.52 -8.18
N GLU A 17 2.49 23.98 -8.45
CA GLU A 17 3.27 24.35 -9.64
C GLU A 17 2.83 23.57 -10.89
N ARG A 18 2.39 22.31 -10.74
CA ARG A 18 2.13 21.42 -11.88
C ARG A 18 0.70 21.51 -12.43
N VAL A 19 -0.29 21.78 -11.58
CA VAL A 19 -1.72 21.75 -11.92
C VAL A 19 -2.51 22.88 -11.24
N HIS A 20 -3.48 23.46 -11.96
CA HIS A 20 -4.25 24.61 -11.45
C HIS A 20 -5.21 24.25 -10.31
N ASP A 21 -5.75 23.03 -10.30
CA ASP A 21 -6.72 22.57 -9.31
C ASP A 21 -6.08 22.07 -8.00
N ARG A 22 -4.74 22.12 -7.92
CA ARG A 22 -3.93 21.60 -6.80
C ARG A 22 -4.06 20.09 -6.57
N ARG A 23 -4.48 19.31 -7.56
CA ARG A 23 -4.68 17.85 -7.47
C ARG A 23 -3.69 17.07 -8.33
N GLY A 24 -2.40 17.35 -8.19
CA GLY A 24 -1.34 16.67 -8.94
C GLY A 24 -1.15 15.23 -8.45
N LEU A 25 -0.63 15.08 -7.24
CA LEU A 25 -0.46 13.77 -6.59
C LEU A 25 -1.69 13.46 -5.73
N THR A 26 -2.62 12.65 -6.25
CA THR A 26 -3.90 12.37 -5.57
C THR A 26 -4.00 10.97 -4.99
N VAL A 27 -3.29 9.99 -5.55
CA VAL A 27 -3.36 8.60 -5.10
C VAL A 27 -2.67 8.45 -3.74
N VAL A 28 -3.41 7.99 -2.73
CA VAL A 28 -2.93 7.82 -1.35
C VAL A 28 -1.65 6.99 -1.27
N SER A 29 -1.59 5.86 -1.99
CA SER A 29 -0.38 5.02 -2.03
C SER A 29 0.83 5.76 -2.62
N GLN A 30 0.65 6.63 -3.61
CA GLN A 30 1.78 7.41 -4.16
C GLN A 30 2.27 8.45 -3.15
N LYS A 31 1.35 9.16 -2.48
CA LYS A 31 1.70 10.07 -1.38
C LYS A 31 2.47 9.33 -0.27
N LYS A 32 2.06 8.09 0.04
CA LYS A 32 2.72 7.24 1.03
C LYS A 32 4.18 6.99 0.68
N TRP A 33 4.49 6.68 -0.59
CA TRP A 33 5.87 6.47 -1.05
C TRP A 33 6.75 7.72 -0.92
N VAL A 34 6.21 8.92 -1.17
CA VAL A 34 6.95 10.17 -0.94
C VAL A 34 7.28 10.35 0.54
N ASN A 35 6.32 10.05 1.43
CA ASN A 35 6.53 10.10 2.87
C ASN A 35 7.54 9.05 3.35
N TYR A 36 7.48 7.84 2.82
CA TYR A 36 8.45 6.78 3.07
C TYR A 36 9.87 7.22 2.72
N TYR A 37 10.06 7.81 1.55
CA TYR A 37 11.36 8.34 1.16
C TYR A 37 11.82 9.48 2.06
N GLY A 38 10.91 10.40 2.43
CA GLY A 38 11.20 11.46 3.41
C GLY A 38 11.67 10.90 4.76
N ALA A 39 10.99 9.87 5.27
CA ALA A 39 11.35 9.21 6.52
C ALA A 39 12.72 8.52 6.45
N LEU A 40 13.04 7.84 5.33
CA LEU A 40 14.37 7.26 5.12
C LEU A 40 15.45 8.34 5.13
N ARG A 41 15.24 9.47 4.46
CA ARG A 41 16.20 10.57 4.46
C ARG A 41 16.47 11.15 5.85
N THR A 42 15.45 11.24 6.70
CA THR A 42 15.61 11.65 8.10
C THR A 42 16.34 10.60 8.95
N GLN A 43 16.23 9.31 8.62
CA GLN A 43 16.98 8.25 9.30
C GLN A 43 18.43 8.17 8.82
N SER A 44 18.70 8.42 7.53
CA SER A 44 20.04 8.33 6.95
C SER A 44 20.95 9.54 7.23
N SER A 45 20.46 10.58 7.91
CA SER A 45 21.27 11.76 8.25
C SER A 45 22.35 11.51 9.33
N THR A 46 22.45 10.30 9.88
CA THR A 46 23.44 9.92 10.91
C THR A 46 24.73 9.29 10.39
N GLY A 47 24.91 9.09 9.08
CA GLY A 47 26.17 8.56 8.52
C GLY A 47 26.00 7.85 7.17
N PRO A 48 27.11 7.46 6.50
CA PRO A 48 27.03 6.78 5.22
C PRO A 48 26.44 5.36 5.36
N GLY A 49 25.29 5.14 4.72
CA GLY A 49 25.04 3.92 3.96
C GLY A 49 24.78 2.62 4.72
N ASP A 50 24.20 2.65 5.93
CA ASP A 50 23.74 1.41 6.53
C ASP A 50 22.76 0.69 5.59
N PRO A 51 22.96 -0.62 5.33
CA PRO A 51 22.09 -1.36 4.45
C PRO A 51 20.67 -1.36 5.03
N ILE A 52 19.70 -0.95 4.21
CA ILE A 52 18.30 -1.02 4.59
C ILE A 52 17.90 -2.50 4.66
N ILE A 53 17.73 -3.01 5.88
CA ILE A 53 17.25 -4.37 6.10
C ILE A 53 15.73 -4.35 6.08
N GLU A 54 15.15 -4.84 4.98
CA GLU A 54 13.70 -5.00 4.89
C GLU A 54 13.24 -6.19 5.75
N PRO A 55 12.40 -5.97 6.78
CA PRO A 55 11.89 -7.03 7.64
C PRO A 55 10.90 -7.91 6.88
N THR A 56 10.88 -9.18 7.25
CA THR A 56 9.90 -10.17 6.82
C THR A 56 8.76 -10.23 7.83
N PHE A 57 7.52 -10.31 7.33
CA PHE A 57 6.33 -10.53 8.17
C PHE A 57 5.50 -11.68 7.63
N VAL A 58 4.75 -12.34 8.51
CA VAL A 58 3.71 -13.29 8.13
C VAL A 58 2.36 -12.61 8.31
N ILE A 59 1.59 -12.50 7.24
CA ILE A 59 0.19 -12.07 7.33
C ILE A 59 -0.60 -13.26 7.85
N GLN A 60 -1.02 -13.20 9.12
CA GLN A 60 -1.89 -14.22 9.73
C GLN A 60 -3.36 -14.02 9.35
N LYS A 61 -3.80 -12.75 9.30
CA LYS A 61 -5.19 -12.41 9.07
C LYS A 61 -5.35 -11.05 8.42
N LEU A 62 -6.26 -10.96 7.46
CA LEU A 62 -6.75 -9.69 6.93
C LEU A 62 -8.25 -9.57 7.19
N THR A 63 -8.64 -8.42 7.75
CA THR A 63 -10.03 -8.10 8.06
C THR A 63 -10.44 -6.78 7.41
N LEU A 64 -11.44 -6.84 6.54
CA LEU A 64 -12.07 -5.67 5.95
C LEU A 64 -13.21 -5.19 6.82
N ARG A 65 -13.04 -3.99 7.40
CA ARG A 65 -14.11 -3.31 8.14
C ARG A 65 -15.01 -2.57 7.17
N ASN A 66 -16.11 -3.21 6.77
CA ASN A 66 -17.15 -2.56 5.97
C ASN A 66 -18.15 -1.88 6.92
N THR A 67 -18.14 -0.55 6.98
CA THR A 67 -18.95 0.26 7.91
C THR A 67 -20.32 0.66 7.35
N LEU A 68 -20.68 0.25 6.12
CA LEU A 68 -21.97 0.59 5.51
C LEU A 68 -22.93 -0.61 5.58
N THR A 69 -24.00 -0.43 6.36
CA THR A 69 -24.72 -1.44 7.15
C THR A 69 -26.12 -1.80 6.63
N ALA A 70 -26.28 -2.26 5.39
CA ALA A 70 -27.57 -2.84 4.95
C ALA A 70 -27.51 -3.83 3.77
N ALA A 71 -26.39 -3.95 3.07
CA ALA A 71 -26.27 -4.83 1.91
C ALA A 71 -25.60 -6.16 2.28
N LYS A 72 -26.03 -7.26 1.62
CA LYS A 72 -25.34 -8.56 1.68
C LYS A 72 -23.85 -8.36 1.42
N LEU A 73 -23.00 -8.96 2.26
CA LEU A 73 -21.56 -8.85 2.14
C LEU A 73 -21.11 -9.29 0.73
N PRO A 74 -20.32 -8.46 0.03
CA PRO A 74 -19.81 -8.86 -1.27
C PRO A 74 -18.82 -10.00 -1.10
N LYS A 75 -18.89 -11.00 -1.98
CA LYS A 75 -17.78 -11.92 -2.17
C LYS A 75 -16.62 -11.16 -2.84
N LEU A 76 -15.45 -11.25 -2.24
CA LEU A 76 -14.25 -10.54 -2.64
C LEU A 76 -13.17 -11.53 -3.04
N ARG A 77 -12.46 -11.23 -4.12
CA ARG A 77 -11.22 -11.89 -4.50
C ARG A 77 -10.04 -11.07 -4.01
N LEU A 78 -9.33 -11.61 -3.03
CA LEU A 78 -8.05 -11.10 -2.51
C LEU A 78 -6.92 -11.57 -3.44
N ARG A 79 -5.99 -10.67 -3.75
CA ARG A 79 -4.70 -11.01 -4.37
C ARG A 79 -3.58 -10.23 -3.69
N ILE A 80 -2.49 -10.92 -3.38
CA ILE A 80 -1.30 -10.35 -2.77
C ILE A 80 -0.14 -10.49 -3.75
N PHE A 81 0.59 -9.39 -3.94
CA PHE A 81 1.75 -9.36 -4.80
C PHE A 81 2.96 -8.81 -4.06
N THR A 82 4.13 -9.31 -4.43
CA THR A 82 5.42 -8.77 -4.03
C THR A 82 6.15 -8.22 -5.25
N MET A 83 7.04 -7.27 -5.04
CA MET A 83 7.89 -6.71 -6.09
C MET A 83 9.33 -6.70 -5.61
N GLY A 84 10.23 -7.30 -6.40
CA GLY A 84 11.65 -7.34 -6.11
C GLY A 84 12.30 -5.96 -6.23
N SER A 85 13.43 -5.80 -5.56
CA SER A 85 14.27 -4.59 -5.64
C SER A 85 14.98 -4.45 -7.00
N ASP A 86 15.01 -5.52 -7.79
CA ASP A 86 15.62 -5.62 -9.12
C ASP A 86 14.77 -4.98 -10.24
N GLY A 87 13.60 -4.42 -9.90
CA GLY A 87 12.69 -3.84 -10.89
C GLY A 87 11.90 -4.89 -11.68
N SER A 88 11.94 -6.16 -11.24
CA SER A 88 11.12 -7.23 -11.81
C SER A 88 9.61 -6.90 -11.71
N PRO A 89 8.80 -7.42 -12.65
CA PRO A 89 7.36 -7.32 -12.55
C PRO A 89 6.86 -7.89 -11.22
N LYS A 90 5.82 -7.29 -10.66
CA LYS A 90 5.18 -7.82 -9.45
C LYS A 90 4.76 -9.28 -9.63
N THR A 91 5.05 -10.11 -8.64
CA THR A 91 4.72 -11.55 -8.60
C THR A 91 3.48 -11.76 -7.75
N LEU A 92 2.50 -12.52 -8.25
CA LEU A 92 1.33 -12.93 -7.46
C LEU A 92 1.78 -14.05 -6.51
N ILE A 93 1.67 -13.81 -5.21
CA ILE A 93 2.06 -14.81 -4.19
C ILE A 93 0.84 -15.50 -3.57
N HIS A 94 -0.31 -14.83 -3.53
CA HIS A 94 -1.51 -15.38 -2.92
C HIS A 94 -2.78 -14.93 -3.66
N GLN A 95 -3.76 -15.82 -3.75
CA GLN A 95 -5.11 -15.51 -4.22
C GLN A 95 -6.16 -16.37 -3.52
N GLU A 96 -7.18 -15.71 -2.97
CA GLU A 96 -8.32 -16.38 -2.32
C GLU A 96 -9.62 -15.62 -2.60
N ILE A 97 -10.76 -16.31 -2.49
CA ILE A 97 -12.09 -15.71 -2.49
C ILE A 97 -12.68 -15.84 -1.09
N GLY A 98 -13.12 -14.73 -0.53
CA GLY A 98 -13.72 -14.66 0.79
C GLY A 98 -14.75 -13.55 0.89
N LEU A 99 -15.18 -13.25 2.11
CA LEU A 99 -16.04 -12.11 2.40
C LEU A 99 -15.16 -10.97 2.91
N ASN A 100 -15.15 -10.77 4.24
CA ASN A 100 -14.36 -9.72 4.89
C ASN A 100 -13.16 -10.25 5.69
N ASN A 101 -13.13 -11.54 6.02
CA ASN A 101 -12.08 -12.15 6.82
C ASN A 101 -11.33 -13.16 5.96
N PHE A 102 -10.00 -13.06 5.97
CA PHE A 102 -9.08 -13.94 5.26
C PHE A 102 -8.06 -14.41 6.29
N GLU A 103 -8.00 -15.71 6.54
CA GLU A 103 -6.96 -16.34 7.36
C GLU A 103 -5.83 -16.76 6.43
N LEU A 104 -4.64 -16.24 6.66
CA LEU A 104 -3.51 -16.30 5.75
C LEU A 104 -2.27 -16.79 6.49
N HIS A 105 -1.33 -17.37 5.77
CA HIS A 105 0.00 -17.71 6.32
C HIS A 105 1.07 -17.26 5.33
N GLU A 106 0.87 -16.07 4.76
CA GLU A 106 1.67 -15.55 3.65
C GLU A 106 2.84 -14.75 4.18
N GLU A 107 4.05 -15.19 3.84
CA GLU A 107 5.27 -14.44 4.12
C GLU A 107 5.42 -13.29 3.11
N ILE A 108 5.64 -12.09 3.64
CA ILE A 108 5.81 -10.86 2.86
C ILE A 108 7.09 -10.12 3.26
N ARG A 109 7.73 -9.52 2.26
CA ARG A 109 8.93 -8.70 2.42
C ARG A 109 8.98 -7.61 1.36
N GLY A 110 9.51 -6.44 1.73
CA GLY A 110 9.74 -5.32 0.84
C GLY A 110 8.45 -4.71 0.30
N CYS A 111 8.37 -4.49 -1.01
CA CYS A 111 7.25 -3.82 -1.64
C CYS A 111 6.08 -4.79 -1.87
N VAL A 112 4.97 -4.55 -1.17
CA VAL A 112 3.79 -5.42 -1.20
C VAL A 112 2.57 -4.65 -1.73
N MET A 113 1.81 -5.30 -2.61
CA MET A 113 0.51 -4.85 -3.06
C MET A 113 -0.57 -5.82 -2.63
N ILE A 114 -1.63 -5.30 -2.02
CA ILE A 114 -2.87 -6.05 -1.78
C ILE A 114 -3.96 -5.45 -2.64
N GLU A 115 -4.65 -6.28 -3.43
CA GLU A 115 -5.81 -5.88 -4.23
C GLU A 115 -7.05 -6.73 -3.93
N PHE A 116 -8.20 -6.05 -3.90
CA PHE A 116 -9.51 -6.68 -3.74
C PHE A 116 -10.36 -6.39 -4.98
N TYR A 117 -11.02 -7.42 -5.50
CA TYR A 117 -12.06 -7.30 -6.52
C TYR A 117 -13.37 -7.85 -5.97
N ARG A 118 -14.50 -7.31 -6.40
CA ARG A 118 -15.76 -8.03 -6.27
C ARG A 118 -15.75 -9.27 -7.16
N GLU A 119 -16.20 -10.39 -6.62
CA GLU A 119 -16.40 -11.61 -7.39
C GLU A 119 -17.45 -11.36 -8.50
N ARG A 120 -17.33 -12.09 -9.61
CA ARG A 120 -18.34 -12.01 -10.67
C ARG A 120 -19.67 -12.54 -10.14
N VAL A 121 -20.74 -11.84 -10.47
CA VAL A 121 -22.11 -12.36 -10.35
C VAL A 121 -22.67 -12.44 -11.77
N ASN A 122 -23.15 -13.62 -12.17
CA ASN A 122 -23.84 -13.86 -13.45
C ASN A 122 -23.07 -13.36 -14.69
N GLY A 123 -21.76 -13.63 -14.78
CA GLY A 123 -20.94 -13.25 -15.93
C GLY A 123 -20.59 -11.75 -16.02
N CYS A 124 -21.07 -10.91 -15.10
CA CYS A 124 -20.77 -9.48 -15.09
C CYS A 124 -19.28 -9.21 -14.75
N MET A 125 -18.76 -8.07 -15.23
CA MET A 125 -17.35 -7.71 -15.13
C MET A 125 -16.87 -7.63 -13.66
N ARG A 126 -15.64 -8.10 -13.40
CA ARG A 126 -15.01 -7.96 -12.06
C ARG A 126 -14.80 -6.48 -11.78
N GLN A 127 -15.54 -5.92 -10.83
CA GLN A 127 -15.33 -4.54 -10.39
C GLN A 127 -14.19 -4.51 -9.38
N LYS A 128 -13.14 -3.74 -9.68
CA LYS A 128 -12.06 -3.48 -8.73
C LYS A 128 -12.65 -2.77 -7.51
N TYR A 129 -12.34 -3.30 -6.33
CA TYR A 129 -12.82 -2.73 -5.08
C TYR A 129 -11.83 -1.66 -4.59
N PHE A 130 -10.63 -2.07 -4.18
CA PHE A 130 -9.51 -1.17 -3.96
C PHE A 130 -8.18 -1.92 -4.08
N LYS A 131 -7.08 -1.16 -4.11
CA LYS A 131 -5.73 -1.70 -3.97
C LYS A 131 -4.89 -0.79 -3.09
N ILE A 132 -3.98 -1.37 -2.34
CA ILE A 132 -3.02 -0.63 -1.52
C ILE A 132 -1.60 -1.11 -1.81
N TRP A 133 -0.65 -0.19 -1.71
CA TRP A 133 0.78 -0.48 -1.70
C TRP A 133 1.36 -0.06 -0.35
N PHE A 134 2.33 -0.83 0.11
CA PHE A 134 3.15 -0.51 1.28
C PHE A 134 4.52 -1.20 1.16
N ASN A 135 5.47 -0.78 1.99
CA ASN A 135 6.74 -1.48 2.15
C ASN A 135 6.84 -2.00 3.60
N THR A 136 7.34 -3.21 3.78
CA THR A 136 7.44 -3.86 5.10
C THR A 136 8.30 -3.08 6.10
N ILE A 137 9.32 -2.33 5.66
CA ILE A 137 10.16 -1.52 6.56
C ILE A 137 9.37 -0.50 7.38
N PHE A 138 8.22 -0.03 6.87
CA PHE A 138 7.37 0.95 7.56
C PHE A 138 6.20 0.32 8.31
N LEU A 139 6.15 -1.00 8.41
CA LEU A 139 5.18 -1.67 9.26
C LEU A 139 5.67 -1.64 10.71
N ASN A 140 4.78 -1.27 11.63
CA ASN A 140 5.04 -1.33 13.05
C ASN A 140 4.06 -2.33 13.69
N PRO A 141 4.47 -3.59 13.93
CA PRO A 141 3.59 -4.66 14.41
C PRO A 141 2.97 -4.37 15.79
N GLY A 142 3.48 -3.38 16.55
CA GLY A 142 2.95 -2.98 17.85
C GLY A 142 1.94 -1.82 17.82
N LYS A 143 1.78 -1.14 16.68
CA LYS A 143 0.88 0.01 16.57
C LYS A 143 -0.39 -0.41 15.83
N LYS A 144 -1.51 -0.58 16.55
CA LYS A 144 -2.82 -0.80 15.92
C LYS A 144 -3.11 0.37 14.96
N ILE A 145 -3.16 0.07 13.66
CA ILE A 145 -3.61 1.00 12.63
C ILE A 145 -5.13 0.86 12.60
N PHE A 146 -5.84 1.92 13.01
CA PHE A 146 -7.30 1.93 13.13
C PHE A 146 -8.02 1.99 11.79
#